data_AF-A0AA35RB99-F1
#
_entry.id   AF-A0AA35RB99-F1
#
_cell.length_a   1.000
_cell.length_b   1.000
_cell.length_c   1.000
_cell.angle_alpha   90.00
_cell.angle_beta   90.00
_cell.angle_gamma   90.00
#
_symmetry.space_group_name_H-M   'P 1'
#
loop_
_entity.id
_entity.type
_entity.pdbx_description
1 polymer ?
#
loop_
_entity_poly.entity_id
_entity_poly.type
_entity_poly.pdbx_seq_one_letter_code
_entity_poly.pdbx_strand_id
1 'polypeptide(L)'
;MGKNRYPDMLPYDFQRVCLRLTGQPGSDYINGSWINGYRQSNAFMVTQAPLDNTVNDLWRMVWESGSKTIVMLNDLQDDMAQYWPEPQKKQVYGSLTVSSKTEDGVDDTLCTRAFEIYRNGSVASVSEVKPVYTTSSTVR
;
A
#
# COMPACT_ATOMS: atom_id res chain seq x y z
N MET A 1 -2.76 13.65 -15.57
CA MET A 1 -1.31 13.52 -15.28
C MET A 1 -1.10 13.94 -13.84
N GLY A 2 -0.39 13.15 -13.03
CA GLY A 2 -0.25 13.41 -11.59
C GLY A 2 -0.39 12.16 -10.72
N LYS A 3 0.17 11.03 -11.17
CA LYS A 3 0.21 9.77 -10.39
C LYS A 3 1.60 9.46 -9.82
N ASN A 4 2.57 10.36 -10.03
CA ASN A 4 3.94 10.22 -9.60
C ASN A 4 4.24 11.28 -8.55
N ARG A 5 4.78 10.86 -7.39
CA ARG A 5 5.21 11.80 -6.34
C ARG A 5 6.42 12.61 -6.79
N TYR A 6 7.35 11.94 -7.46
CA TYR A 6 8.54 12.55 -8.05
C TYR A 6 8.54 12.30 -9.57
N PRO A 7 8.54 13.35 -10.41
CA PRO A 7 8.47 13.19 -11.88
C PRO A 7 9.66 12.45 -12.50
N ASP A 8 10.80 12.44 -11.81
CA ASP A 8 12.07 11.82 -12.19
C ASP A 8 12.23 10.39 -11.66
N MET A 9 11.38 9.94 -10.73
CA MET A 9 11.37 8.56 -10.23
C MET A 9 10.20 7.78 -10.84
N LEU A 10 10.42 7.23 -12.02
CA LEU A 10 9.43 6.47 -12.79
C LEU A 10 9.76 4.97 -12.81
N PRO A 11 8.75 4.09 -12.80
CA PRO A 11 8.98 2.66 -12.98
C PRO A 11 9.39 2.39 -14.43
N TYR A 12 10.29 1.43 -14.64
CA TYR A 12 10.62 0.97 -15.99
C TYR A 12 9.46 0.20 -16.61
N ASP A 13 9.17 0.43 -17.89
CA ASP A 13 8.02 -0.18 -18.58
C ASP A 13 7.98 -1.71 -18.50
N PHE A 14 9.15 -2.37 -18.57
CA PHE A 14 9.25 -3.83 -18.57
C PHE A 14 9.07 -4.47 -17.18
N GLN A 15 9.11 -3.67 -16.10
CA GLN A 15 8.98 -4.12 -14.71
C GLN A 15 7.81 -3.47 -13.98
N ARG A 16 7.13 -2.49 -14.57
CA ARG A 16 6.04 -1.78 -13.91
C ARG A 16 4.93 -2.74 -13.52
N VAL A 17 4.28 -2.44 -12.40
CA VAL A 17 3.05 -3.12 -12.01
C VAL A 17 1.91 -2.58 -12.90
N CYS A 18 1.19 -3.48 -13.57
CA CYS A 18 0.07 -3.14 -14.43
C CYS A 18 -1.25 -3.55 -13.77
N LEU A 19 -2.11 -2.56 -13.48
CA LEU A 19 -3.46 -2.82 -13.00
C LEU A 19 -4.39 -3.22 -14.16
N ARG A 20 -5.46 -3.95 -13.85
CA ARG A 20 -6.51 -4.25 -14.83
C ARG A 20 -7.21 -2.97 -15.26
N LEU A 21 -7.35 -2.78 -16.58
CA LEU A 21 -8.01 -1.61 -17.16
C LEU A 21 -9.47 -1.51 -16.71
N THR A 22 -9.90 -0.31 -16.35
CA THR A 22 -11.28 -0.01 -15.94
C THR A 22 -12.08 0.72 -17.02
N GLY A 23 -11.58 0.72 -18.27
CA GLY A 23 -12.16 1.47 -19.39
C GLY A 23 -11.76 2.95 -19.42
N GLN A 24 -11.04 3.44 -18.41
CA GLN A 24 -10.46 4.79 -18.41
C GLN A 24 -9.00 4.76 -18.92
N PRO A 25 -8.58 5.68 -19.80
CA PRO A 25 -7.18 5.79 -20.21
C PRO A 25 -6.24 5.98 -19.01
N GLY A 26 -5.16 5.21 -18.93
CA GLY A 26 -4.19 5.27 -17.83
C GLY A 26 -4.68 4.67 -16.50
N SER A 27 -5.79 3.93 -16.51
CA SER A 27 -6.30 3.19 -15.34
C SER A 27 -5.49 1.95 -14.98
N ASP A 28 -4.59 1.52 -15.87
CA ASP A 28 -3.62 0.45 -15.65
C ASP A 28 -2.35 0.92 -14.93
N TYR A 29 -2.14 2.23 -14.85
CA TYR A 29 -0.91 2.80 -14.31
C TYR A 29 -0.99 3.04 -12.80
N ILE A 30 0.02 2.51 -12.11
CA ILE A 30 0.45 2.89 -10.76
C ILE A 30 1.98 3.01 -10.77
N ASN A 31 2.55 3.93 -10.01
CA ASN A 31 4.01 4.04 -9.87
C ASN A 31 4.53 2.96 -8.92
N GLY A 32 4.73 1.76 -9.46
CA GLY A 32 5.33 0.64 -8.77
C GLY A 32 6.00 -0.33 -9.74
N SER A 33 6.98 -1.09 -9.26
CA SER A 33 7.76 -2.06 -10.04
C SER A 33 7.81 -3.41 -9.34
N TRP A 34 7.83 -4.48 -10.12
CA TRP A 34 8.17 -5.82 -9.66
C TRP A 34 9.68 -5.96 -9.47
N ILE A 35 10.07 -6.50 -8.31
CA ILE A 35 11.46 -6.78 -7.97
C ILE A 35 11.60 -8.28 -7.68
N ASN A 36 12.67 -8.85 -8.22
CA ASN A 36 13.01 -10.24 -7.98
C ASN A 36 13.53 -10.43 -6.54
N GLY A 37 13.06 -11.47 -5.87
CA GLY A 37 13.64 -11.97 -4.64
C GLY A 37 14.73 -13.00 -4.92
N TYR A 38 15.31 -13.53 -3.85
CA TYR A 38 16.25 -14.65 -3.98
C TYR A 38 15.54 -15.87 -4.53
N ARG A 39 15.92 -16.30 -5.76
CA ARG A 39 15.34 -17.45 -6.47
C ARG A 39 13.84 -17.37 -6.77
N GLN A 40 13.24 -16.18 -6.67
CA GLN A 40 11.84 -15.95 -7.00
C GLN A 40 11.72 -14.68 -7.85
N SER A 41 11.35 -14.83 -9.12
CA SER A 41 11.03 -13.68 -9.97
C SER A 41 9.76 -12.99 -9.47
N ASN A 42 9.70 -11.66 -9.57
CA ASN A 42 8.54 -10.84 -9.18
C ASN A 42 8.07 -11.13 -7.74
N ALA A 43 9.01 -11.28 -6.81
CA ALA A 43 8.70 -11.60 -5.42
C ALA A 43 8.10 -10.40 -4.67
N PHE A 44 8.50 -9.18 -5.02
CA PHE A 44 8.08 -7.96 -4.35
C PHE A 44 7.51 -6.95 -5.35
N MET A 45 6.55 -6.16 -4.89
CA MET A 45 6.17 -4.91 -5.55
C MET A 45 6.71 -3.77 -4.70
N VAL A 46 7.52 -2.89 -5.31
CA VAL A 46 7.99 -1.67 -4.67
C VAL A 46 7.24 -0.51 -5.30
N THR A 47 6.68 0.38 -4.48
CA THR A 47 5.87 1.53 -4.93
C THR A 47 6.23 2.76 -4.12
N GLN A 48 5.99 3.94 -4.69
CA GLN A 48 6.00 5.18 -3.92
C GLN A 48 4.93 5.17 -2.82
N ALA A 49 5.07 6.05 -1.82
CA ALA A 49 3.96 6.38 -0.93
C ALA A 49 2.79 6.95 -1.74
N PRO A 50 1.56 6.45 -1.54
CA PRO A 50 0.41 6.88 -2.34
C PRO A 50 0.17 8.38 -2.18
N LEU A 51 -0.23 9.00 -3.28
CA LEU A 51 -0.87 10.31 -3.32
C LEU A 51 -2.36 10.13 -3.05
N ASP A 52 -3.06 11.19 -2.62
CA ASP A 52 -4.51 11.16 -2.37
C ASP A 52 -5.32 10.57 -3.53
N ASN A 53 -4.96 10.96 -4.76
CA ASN A 53 -5.60 10.49 -5.99
C ASN A 53 -5.15 9.09 -6.46
N THR A 54 -4.24 8.43 -5.74
CA THR A 54 -3.72 7.08 -6.07
C THR A 54 -3.93 6.06 -4.95
N VAL A 55 -4.51 6.44 -3.81
CA VAL A 55 -4.85 5.50 -2.72
C VAL A 55 -5.74 4.36 -3.24
N ASN A 56 -6.71 4.68 -4.12
CA ASN A 56 -7.55 3.66 -4.76
C ASN A 56 -6.74 2.68 -5.63
N ASP A 57 -5.74 3.19 -6.34
CA ASP A 57 -4.88 2.37 -7.20
C ASP A 57 -3.97 1.46 -6.35
N LEU A 58 -3.50 1.92 -5.19
CA LEU A 58 -2.76 1.09 -4.22
C LEU A 58 -3.60 -0.11 -3.76
N TRP A 59 -4.84 0.10 -3.31
CA TRP A 59 -5.69 -1.01 -2.86
C TRP A 59 -6.07 -1.95 -4.01
N ARG A 60 -6.28 -1.41 -5.22
CA ARG A 60 -6.44 -2.23 -6.42
C ARG A 60 -5.22 -3.10 -6.68
N MET A 61 -4.02 -2.55 -6.57
CA MET A 61 -2.76 -3.29 -6.71
C MET A 61 -2.70 -4.46 -5.73
N VAL A 62 -2.94 -4.20 -4.45
CA VAL A 62 -2.92 -5.21 -3.38
C VAL A 62 -3.95 -6.31 -3.64
N TRP A 63 -5.16 -5.94 -4.03
CA TRP A 63 -6.23 -6.89 -4.35
C TRP A 63 -5.90 -7.75 -5.57
N GLU A 64 -5.52 -7.13 -6.69
CA GLU A 64 -5.31 -7.81 -7.97
C GLU A 64 -4.06 -8.69 -7.97
N SER A 65 -3.03 -8.32 -7.22
CA SER A 65 -1.83 -9.14 -7.05
C SER A 65 -2.02 -10.28 -6.05
N GLY A 66 -3.09 -10.24 -5.24
CA GLY A 66 -3.30 -11.15 -4.11
C GLY A 66 -2.29 -10.96 -2.97
N SER A 67 -1.66 -9.78 -2.86
CA SER A 67 -0.68 -9.52 -1.80
C SER A 67 -1.34 -9.65 -0.42
N LYS A 68 -0.58 -10.21 0.53
CA LYS A 68 -1.01 -10.41 1.92
C LYS A 68 -0.37 -9.45 2.90
N THR A 69 0.68 -8.77 2.48
CA THR A 69 1.47 -7.92 3.35
C THR A 69 1.86 -6.63 2.64
N ILE A 70 1.68 -5.51 3.35
CA ILE A 70 2.22 -4.20 3.00
C ILE A 70 3.33 -3.93 4.01
N VAL A 71 4.52 -3.57 3.54
CA VAL A 71 5.60 -3.14 4.42
C VAL A 71 5.79 -1.64 4.21
N MET A 72 5.42 -0.85 5.21
CA MET A 72 5.61 0.59 5.22
C MET A 72 6.97 0.90 5.84
N LEU A 73 7.89 1.48 5.06
CA LEU A 73 9.28 1.69 5.51
C LEU A 73 9.52 3.05 6.17
N ASN A 74 8.55 3.97 6.09
CA ASN A 74 8.68 5.33 6.59
C ASN A 74 7.50 5.68 7.51
N ASP A 75 7.68 6.69 8.35
CA ASP A 75 6.55 7.34 9.02
C ASP A 75 5.68 8.12 8.03
N LEU A 76 4.39 8.24 8.37
CA LEU A 76 3.47 9.08 7.61
C LEU A 76 3.88 10.55 7.83
N GLN A 77 4.26 11.23 6.75
CA GLN A 77 4.53 12.67 6.75
C GLN A 77 3.29 13.45 6.32
N ASP A 78 3.26 14.75 6.59
CA ASP A 78 2.10 15.63 6.30
C ASP A 78 1.70 15.64 4.82
N ASP A 79 2.63 15.34 3.90
CA ASP A 79 2.40 15.28 2.45
C ASP A 79 2.04 13.86 1.94
N MET A 80 1.89 12.89 2.86
CA MET A 80 1.56 11.51 2.54
C MET A 80 0.11 11.20 2.87
N ALA A 81 -0.59 10.59 1.90
CA ALA A 81 -1.96 10.17 2.11
C ALA A 81 -2.01 8.98 3.07
N GLN A 82 -2.78 9.10 4.15
CA GLN A 82 -3.17 7.93 4.94
C GLN A 82 -4.03 7.04 4.06
N TYR A 83 -3.50 5.88 3.67
CA TYR A 83 -4.19 4.98 2.75
C TYR A 83 -5.08 3.96 3.46
N TRP A 84 -5.10 3.91 4.78
CA TRP A 84 -5.90 2.96 5.55
C TRP A 84 -7.03 3.65 6.33
N PRO A 85 -8.16 2.96 6.57
CA PRO A 85 -9.22 3.48 7.41
C PRO A 85 -8.80 3.55 8.88
N GLU A 86 -9.42 4.47 9.62
CA GLU A 86 -9.31 4.52 11.08
C GLU A 86 -9.66 3.16 11.73
N PRO A 87 -9.10 2.86 12.91
CA PRO A 87 -9.39 1.63 13.64
C PRO A 87 -10.89 1.34 13.74
N GLN A 88 -11.26 0.08 13.51
CA GLN A 88 -12.64 -0.43 13.50
C GLN A 88 -13.59 0.27 12.51
N LYS A 89 -13.08 1.09 11.58
CA LYS A 89 -13.88 1.70 10.52
C LYS A 89 -13.67 1.01 9.18
N LYS A 90 -14.58 1.28 8.26
CA LYS A 90 -14.49 0.88 6.86
C LYS A 90 -14.39 2.11 5.97
N GLN A 91 -13.62 2.01 4.90
CA GLN A 91 -13.53 3.04 3.87
C GLN A 91 -13.61 2.40 2.49
N VAL A 92 -14.26 3.12 1.57
CA VAL A 92 -14.47 2.68 0.18
C VAL A 92 -13.36 3.27 -0.68
N TYR A 93 -12.70 2.41 -1.44
CA TYR A 93 -11.64 2.72 -2.38
C TYR A 93 -12.02 2.18 -3.76
N GLY A 94 -12.71 3.00 -4.56
CA GLY A 94 -13.30 2.55 -5.83
C GLY A 94 -14.32 1.43 -5.62
N SER A 95 -14.07 0.24 -6.18
CA SER A 95 -14.94 -0.93 -6.01
C SER A 95 -14.60 -1.80 -4.80
N LEU A 96 -13.59 -1.42 -4.01
CA LEU A 96 -13.14 -2.15 -2.84
C LEU A 96 -13.67 -1.45 -1.58
N THR A 97 -14.11 -2.23 -0.60
CA THR A 97 -14.30 -1.73 0.76
C THR A 97 -13.21 -2.33 1.62
N VAL A 98 -12.43 -1.51 2.32
CA VAL A 98 -11.39 -1.97 3.23
C VAL A 98 -11.85 -1.66 4.65
N SER A 99 -11.75 -2.63 5.55
CA SER A 99 -11.98 -2.41 6.98
C SER A 99 -10.70 -2.57 7.76
N SER A 100 -10.44 -1.63 8.65
CA SER A 100 -9.38 -1.75 9.65
C SER A 100 -9.89 -2.52 10.85
N LYS A 101 -9.14 -3.52 11.29
CA LYS A 101 -9.36 -4.18 12.58
C LYS A 101 -8.70 -3.34 13.69
N THR A 102 -8.83 -3.78 14.94
CA THR A 102 -7.98 -3.27 16.03
C THR A 102 -6.51 -3.33 15.63
N GLU A 103 -5.71 -2.32 15.98
CA GLU A 103 -4.25 -2.41 15.87
C GLU A 103 -3.77 -3.56 16.78
N ASP A 104 -3.24 -4.61 16.18
CA ASP A 104 -2.69 -5.76 16.89
C ASP A 104 -1.26 -5.38 17.31
N GLY A 105 -1.10 -4.98 18.57
CA GLY A 105 0.17 -4.94 19.29
C GLY A 105 1.25 -4.03 18.70
N VAL A 106 1.48 -2.90 19.38
CA VAL A 106 2.77 -2.21 19.30
C VAL A 106 3.72 -2.97 20.22
N ASP A 107 4.78 -3.57 19.68
CA ASP A 107 6.01 -3.71 20.46
C ASP A 107 6.93 -2.53 20.14
N ASP A 108 8.02 -2.35 20.90
CA ASP A 108 8.92 -1.20 20.72
C ASP A 108 9.64 -1.18 19.35
N THR A 109 9.41 -2.19 18.51
CA THR A 109 10.10 -2.38 17.22
C THR A 109 9.17 -2.35 16.01
N LEU A 110 7.91 -2.78 16.15
CA LEU A 110 6.96 -2.92 15.04
C LEU A 110 5.55 -2.46 15.40
N CYS A 111 4.91 -1.80 14.43
CA CYS A 111 3.49 -1.48 14.43
C CYS A 111 2.82 -2.31 13.33
N THR A 112 1.76 -3.05 13.69
CA THR A 112 1.01 -3.89 12.76
C THR A 112 -0.44 -3.46 12.66
N ARG A 113 -0.98 -3.42 11.44
CA ARG A 113 -2.41 -3.18 11.16
C ARG A 113 -2.97 -4.35 10.38
N ALA A 114 -4.15 -4.84 10.76
CA ALA A 114 -4.85 -5.89 10.05
C ALA A 114 -6.06 -5.33 9.29
N PHE A 115 -6.19 -5.72 8.03
CA PHE A 115 -7.23 -5.28 7.11
C PHE A 115 -8.01 -6.45 6.53
N GLU A 116 -9.29 -6.21 6.27
CA GLU A 116 -10.10 -7.05 5.38
C GLU A 116 -10.57 -6.23 4.19
N ILE A 117 -10.34 -6.76 2.99
CA ILE A 117 -10.75 -6.17 1.73
C ILE A 117 -11.96 -6.95 1.22
N TYR A 118 -13.03 -6.24 0.87
CA TYR A 118 -14.29 -6.80 0.38
C TYR A 118 -14.53 -6.36 -1.06
N ARG A 119 -14.88 -7.30 -1.94
CA ARG A 119 -15.30 -7.04 -3.33
C ARG A 119 -16.24 -8.12 -3.84
N ASN A 120 -17.46 -7.75 -4.26
CA ASN A 120 -18.42 -8.68 -4.88
C ASN A 120 -18.62 -9.99 -4.09
N GLY A 121 -18.74 -9.90 -2.77
CA GLY A 121 -18.88 -11.06 -1.87
C GLY A 121 -17.58 -11.83 -1.57
N SER A 122 -16.47 -11.51 -2.24
CA SER A 122 -15.14 -12.06 -1.92
C SER A 122 -14.47 -11.23 -0.83
N VAL A 123 -13.66 -11.89 0.01
CA VAL A 123 -12.91 -11.27 1.10
C VAL A 123 -11.44 -11.67 1.03
N ALA A 124 -10.53 -10.72 1.29
CA ALA A 124 -9.11 -10.98 1.44
C ALA A 124 -8.55 -10.31 2.70
N SER A 125 -7.79 -11.05 3.50
CA SER A 125 -7.05 -10.51 4.64
C SER A 125 -5.67 -10.00 4.20
N VAL A 126 -5.30 -8.81 4.67
CA VAL A 126 -4.01 -8.16 4.42
C VAL A 126 -3.52 -7.55 5.72
N SER A 127 -2.21 -7.62 5.98
CA SER A 127 -1.59 -6.93 7.10
C SER A 127 -0.62 -5.87 6.59
N GLU A 128 -0.54 -4.75 7.28
CA GLU A 128 0.55 -3.79 7.15
C GLU A 128 1.48 -3.92 8.35
N VAL A 129 2.77 -3.81 8.08
CA VAL A 129 3.82 -3.79 9.10
C VAL A 129 4.68 -2.55 8.87
N LYS A 130 4.96 -1.80 9.94
CA LYS A 130 5.84 -0.64 9.94
C LYS A 130 6.87 -0.75 11.08
N PRO A 131 8.17 -0.53 10.82
CA PRO A 131 9.16 -0.33 11.88
C PRO A 131 8.79 0.85 12.77
N VAL A 132 9.00 0.71 14.08
CA VAL A 132 8.93 1.79 15.05
C VAL A 132 10.35 2.28 15.30
N TYR A 133 10.65 3.49 14.85
CA TYR A 133 11.91 4.15 15.17
C TYR A 133 11.74 4.84 16.51
N THR A 134 12.24 4.25 17.59
CA THR A 134 12.36 4.95 18.86
C THR A 134 13.41 6.04 18.70
N THR A 135 12.99 7.31 18.62
CA THR A 135 13.90 8.41 18.90
C THR A 135 14.29 8.30 20.36
N SER A 136 15.54 7.91 20.63
CA SER A 136 16.14 8.09 21.95
C SER A 136 16.20 9.59 22.26
N SER A 137 15.11 10.12 22.81
CA SER A 137 15.09 11.45 23.37
C SER A 137 15.34 11.33 24.87
N THR A 138 16.58 11.66 25.23
CA THR A 138 17.04 12.15 26.55
C THR A 138 17.66 11.11 27.49
N VAL A 139 18.97 10.88 27.33
CA VAL A 139 19.85 10.85 28.51
C VAL A 139 19.82 12.27 29.08
N ARG A 140 19.23 12.43 30.26
CA ARG A 140 19.34 13.62 31.10
C ARG A 140 20.17 13.25 32.32
#